data_AF-W2GRT1-F1
#
_entry.id   AF-W2GRT1-F1
#
_cell.length_a   1.000
_cell.length_b   1.000
_cell.length_c   1.000
_cell.angle_alpha   90.00
_cell.angle_beta   90.00
_cell.angle_gamma   90.00
#
_symmetry.space_group_name_H-M   'P 1'
#
loop_
_entity.id
_entity.type
_entity.pdbx_description
1 polymer ?
#
loop_
_entity_poly.entity_id
_entity_poly.type
_entity_poly.pdbx_seq_one_letter_code
_entity_poly.pdbx_strand_id
1 'polypeptide(L)'
;MHLDRVLVVTVVVLLTITSALVVPQEDSVSHALFTGRDGVNQGRSLRVTQADENDSSTIQDRTDAEERANLISTFFSKIGDHVPLSWKTRLWLERSKPVDYVKEKLGMKGLTGARLMEHENYPRLVWYADTLEGYRIWKLVRRDYTTTYWWDRKGLDQMVSAKKDMTNDEIFAQLNKIKATPAFKSYKRYAIAFDDHIINMFGSSYYRPTRFIDENATPVEKMARTQIWVEKERPPEYVKEFLGLLRADATELKKNQFYVYFIAEYTKIQEAKALAKSILKAQAKAKAQAKAQAKAQAKAQAKSQAKAKPKTN
;
A
#
# COMPACT_ATOMS: atom_id res chain seq x y z
N MET A 1 23.18 -6.95 18.53
CA MET A 1 21.88 -6.60 17.92
C MET A 1 20.73 -7.52 18.39
N HIS A 2 20.66 -7.85 19.69
CA HIS A 2 19.57 -8.69 20.22
C HIS A 2 18.96 -8.17 21.55
N LEU A 3 19.45 -7.06 22.11
CA LEU A 3 18.86 -6.48 23.32
C LEU A 3 17.63 -5.59 23.04
N ASP A 4 17.57 -4.89 21.90
CA ASP A 4 16.47 -3.96 21.59
C ASP A 4 15.14 -4.65 21.29
N ARG A 5 15.16 -5.93 20.90
CA ARG A 5 13.91 -6.70 20.66
C ARG A 5 13.35 -7.32 21.93
N VAL A 6 14.18 -7.61 22.92
CA VAL A 6 13.71 -8.22 24.20
C VAL A 6 13.05 -7.17 25.07
N LEU A 7 13.55 -5.93 25.08
CA LEU A 7 12.98 -4.81 25.84
C LEU A 7 11.59 -4.37 25.35
N VAL A 8 11.32 -4.49 24.04
CA VAL A 8 9.99 -4.18 23.47
C VAL A 8 8.95 -5.24 23.84
N VAL A 9 9.35 -6.50 24.02
CA VAL A 9 8.43 -7.59 24.37
C VAL A 9 8.11 -7.61 25.87
N THR A 10 9.05 -7.28 26.75
CA THR A 10 8.78 -7.21 28.20
C THR A 10 7.84 -6.08 28.59
N VAL A 11 7.86 -4.94 27.88
CA VAL A 11 6.92 -3.83 28.13
C VAL A 11 5.49 -4.16 27.66
N VAL A 12 5.33 -5.03 26.65
CA VAL A 12 4.00 -5.47 26.20
C VAL A 12 3.40 -6.51 27.15
N VAL A 13 4.20 -7.40 27.75
CA VAL A 13 3.70 -8.40 28.72
C VAL A 13 3.35 -7.77 30.08
N LEU A 14 4.05 -6.70 30.50
CA LEU A 14 3.69 -5.98 31.74
C LEU A 14 2.41 -5.14 31.63
N LEU A 15 1.92 -4.87 30.42
CA LEU A 15 0.67 -4.14 30.17
C LEU A 15 -0.57 -5.04 30.08
N THR A 16 -0.42 -6.37 30.11
CA THR A 16 -1.56 -7.31 30.14
C THR A 16 -1.83 -7.93 31.50
N ILE A 17 -0.98 -7.73 32.52
CA ILE A 17 -1.11 -8.42 33.82
C ILE A 17 -1.86 -7.59 34.89
N THR A 18 -2.26 -6.35 34.63
CA THR A 18 -3.04 -5.55 35.61
C THR A 18 -4.56 -5.67 35.51
N SER A 19 -5.08 -6.63 34.75
CA SER A 19 -6.51 -6.97 34.74
C SER A 19 -6.77 -8.34 35.37
N ALA A 20 -6.36 -8.53 36.62
CA ALA A 20 -6.86 -9.64 37.44
C ALA A 20 -6.68 -9.34 38.92
N LEU A 21 -7.71 -8.73 39.53
CA LEU A 21 -8.12 -8.92 40.92
C LEU A 21 -9.43 -8.16 41.15
N VAL A 22 -10.53 -8.73 40.65
CA VAL A 22 -11.85 -8.49 41.24
C VAL A 22 -12.34 -9.85 41.71
N VAL A 23 -12.51 -9.95 43.02
CA VAL A 23 -13.04 -11.10 43.75
C VAL A 23 -14.49 -11.36 43.30
N PRO A 24 -14.93 -12.62 43.15
CA PRO A 24 -16.25 -12.95 42.61
C PRO A 24 -17.31 -12.86 43.71
N GLN A 25 -18.45 -12.25 43.38
CA GLN A 25 -19.70 -12.52 44.08
C GLN A 25 -20.48 -13.51 43.23
N GLU A 26 -20.62 -14.73 43.77
CA GLU A 26 -21.52 -15.74 43.24
C GLU A 26 -22.96 -15.26 43.40
N ASP A 27 -23.76 -15.46 42.36
CA ASP A 27 -25.03 -16.16 42.54
C ASP A 27 -25.40 -16.89 41.25
N SER A 28 -25.67 -18.18 41.45
CA SER A 28 -26.09 -19.18 40.49
C SER A 28 -27.45 -18.88 39.84
N VAL A 29 -27.67 -19.37 38.61
CA VAL A 29 -28.68 -20.42 38.26
C VAL A 29 -28.76 -20.60 36.73
N SER A 30 -28.21 -21.74 36.30
CA SER A 30 -28.67 -22.76 35.33
C SER A 30 -29.67 -22.50 34.19
N HIS A 31 -29.22 -22.94 33.00
CA HIS A 31 -29.89 -23.76 31.96
C HIS A 31 -31.19 -23.29 31.28
N ALA A 32 -31.14 -23.11 29.96
CA ALA A 32 -31.95 -23.89 29.00
C ALA A 32 -31.53 -23.67 27.53
N LEU A 33 -31.37 -24.78 26.81
CA LEU A 33 -31.35 -24.90 25.34
C LEU A 33 -32.72 -24.49 24.78
N PHE A 34 -32.77 -23.74 23.67
CA PHE A 34 -33.66 -24.09 22.56
C PHE A 34 -33.34 -23.33 21.26
N THR A 35 -33.60 -24.04 20.17
CA THR A 35 -33.47 -23.75 18.75
C THR A 35 -34.34 -22.59 18.26
N GLY A 36 -34.02 -22.00 17.11
CA GLY A 36 -35.05 -21.37 16.28
C GLY A 36 -34.57 -20.19 15.45
N ARG A 37 -34.90 -20.24 14.17
CA ARG A 37 -34.58 -19.31 13.10
C ARG A 37 -35.70 -18.25 12.98
N ASP A 38 -35.34 -17.13 12.36
CA ASP A 38 -36.18 -16.09 11.73
C ASP A 38 -36.85 -15.02 12.60
N GLY A 39 -36.57 -13.76 12.22
CA GLY A 39 -37.62 -12.76 12.03
C GLY A 39 -37.71 -11.60 13.03
N VAL A 40 -37.54 -10.40 12.46
CA VAL A 40 -38.27 -9.16 12.80
C VAL A 40 -37.67 -8.22 13.84
N ASN A 41 -37.54 -6.97 13.37
CA ASN A 41 -37.20 -5.74 14.06
C ASN A 41 -38.14 -5.41 15.23
N GLN A 42 -37.55 -4.89 16.31
CA GLN A 42 -38.05 -3.99 17.38
C GLN A 42 -37.59 -4.54 18.74
N GLY A 43 -36.91 -3.83 19.63
CA GLY A 43 -36.36 -2.48 19.64
C GLY A 43 -35.67 -2.26 20.99
N ARG A 44 -34.77 -1.27 21.08
CA ARG A 44 -34.63 -0.49 22.32
C ARG A 44 -34.08 0.89 21.99
N SER A 45 -35.00 1.83 22.18
CA SER A 45 -34.86 3.27 22.17
C SER A 45 -33.79 3.74 23.16
N LEU A 46 -32.95 4.69 22.72
CA LEU A 46 -32.33 5.69 23.58
C LEU A 46 -32.36 7.04 22.86
N ARG A 47 -33.41 7.80 23.20
CA ARG A 47 -33.63 9.26 23.16
C ARG A 47 -33.12 10.03 21.92
N VAL A 48 -34.11 10.38 21.11
CA VAL A 48 -34.13 11.51 20.17
C VAL A 48 -34.09 12.84 20.93
N THR A 49 -33.22 13.74 20.50
CA THR A 49 -33.48 15.19 20.47
C THR A 49 -33.23 15.66 19.03
N GLN A 50 -34.31 15.94 18.30
CA GLN A 50 -34.35 16.80 17.10
C GLN A 50 -34.09 18.25 17.53
N ALA A 51 -33.61 19.19 16.72
CA ALA A 51 -33.01 19.22 15.39
C ALA A 51 -32.41 20.63 15.25
N ASP A 52 -31.39 20.80 14.41
CA ASP A 52 -31.40 21.88 13.43
C ASP A 52 -30.51 21.49 12.24
N GLU A 53 -31.10 21.58 11.06
CA GLU A 53 -30.49 21.29 9.77
C GLU A 53 -29.45 22.36 9.44
N ASN A 54 -28.19 21.95 9.26
CA ASN A 54 -27.39 22.50 8.18
C ASN A 54 -26.23 21.58 7.78
N ASP A 55 -26.10 21.51 6.47
CA ASP A 55 -25.18 20.76 5.64
C ASP A 55 -23.69 21.03 5.97
N SER A 56 -22.93 19.96 6.20
CA SER A 56 -21.50 19.82 5.86
C SER A 56 -20.95 18.52 6.47
N SER A 57 -20.70 17.52 5.62
CA SER A 57 -20.09 16.25 6.02
C SER A 57 -18.61 16.43 6.42
N THR A 58 -18.36 16.99 7.60
CA THR A 58 -17.06 16.96 8.26
C THR A 58 -17.07 15.80 9.24
N ILE A 59 -16.47 14.66 8.85
CA ILE A 59 -16.26 13.52 9.75
C ILE A 59 -15.37 13.97 10.91
N GLN A 60 -15.97 14.28 12.07
CA GLN A 60 -15.26 14.53 13.31
C GLN A 60 -14.81 13.22 13.95
N ASP A 61 -13.52 12.93 13.78
CA ASP A 61 -12.74 11.87 14.43
C ASP A 61 -12.17 12.41 15.75
N ARG A 62 -13.02 12.88 16.67
CA ARG A 62 -12.58 13.56 17.90
C ARG A 62 -12.23 12.60 19.04
N THR A 63 -12.92 11.48 19.18
CA THR A 63 -12.83 10.63 20.39
C THR A 63 -11.52 9.84 20.51
N ASP A 64 -11.12 9.06 19.49
CA ASP A 64 -9.88 8.26 19.57
C ASP A 64 -8.61 9.11 19.58
N ALA A 65 -8.68 10.30 18.96
CA ALA A 65 -7.57 11.25 18.90
C ALA A 65 -7.36 12.01 20.22
N GLU A 66 -8.43 12.21 21.01
CA GLU A 66 -8.41 12.91 22.30
C GLU A 66 -7.92 11.99 23.44
N GLU A 67 -8.32 10.72 23.48
CA GLU A 67 -7.82 9.80 24.52
C GLU A 67 -6.31 9.53 24.40
N ARG A 68 -5.82 9.36 23.17
CA ARG A 68 -4.38 9.26 22.88
C ARG A 68 -3.64 10.57 23.17
N ALA A 69 -4.32 11.72 23.09
CA ALA A 69 -3.73 13.02 23.38
C ALA A 69 -3.33 13.17 24.84
N ASN A 70 -4.18 12.70 25.74
CA ASN A 70 -4.02 12.84 27.19
C ASN A 70 -2.90 11.95 27.72
N LEU A 71 -2.75 10.73 27.19
CA LEU A 71 -1.64 9.85 27.57
C LEU A 71 -0.29 10.42 27.13
N ILE A 72 -0.23 10.96 25.92
CA ILE A 72 0.99 11.55 25.37
C ILE A 72 1.37 12.84 26.12
N SER A 73 0.43 13.75 26.39
CA SER A 73 0.72 15.01 27.11
C SER A 73 1.31 14.78 28.50
N THR A 74 0.86 13.73 29.18
CA THR A 74 1.34 13.35 30.52
C THR A 74 2.75 12.76 30.50
N PHE A 75 3.16 12.15 29.39
CA PHE A 75 4.54 11.69 29.18
C PHE A 75 5.47 12.86 28.82
N PHE A 76 5.02 13.83 28.03
CA PHE A 76 5.84 14.97 27.59
C PHE A 76 6.01 16.06 28.66
N SER A 77 5.10 16.17 29.63
CA SER A 77 5.29 17.08 30.77
C SER A 77 6.45 16.66 31.70
N LYS A 78 6.93 15.42 31.59
CA LYS A 78 8.04 14.86 32.37
C LYS A 78 9.39 14.85 31.64
N ILE A 79 9.39 15.12 30.33
CA ILE A 79 10.58 15.18 29.49
C ILE A 79 10.74 16.65 29.11
N GLY A 80 11.61 17.38 29.82
CA GLY A 80 11.86 18.81 29.57
C GLY A 80 12.26 19.14 28.13
N ASP A 81 12.58 20.40 27.84
CA ASP A 81 12.68 21.06 26.51
C ASP A 81 13.50 20.38 25.40
N HIS A 82 14.17 19.26 25.68
CA HIS A 82 14.99 18.48 24.74
C HIS A 82 14.24 17.32 24.06
N VAL A 83 13.00 17.54 23.59
CA VAL A 83 12.31 16.53 22.78
C VAL A 83 12.95 16.44 21.38
N PRO A 84 13.49 15.28 20.97
CA PRO A 84 14.14 15.11 19.67
C PRO A 84 13.20 15.43 18.50
N LEU A 85 13.77 15.97 17.41
CA LEU A 85 12.98 16.33 16.23
C LEU A 85 12.24 15.13 15.61
N SER A 86 12.80 13.93 15.69
CA SER A 86 12.15 12.69 15.25
C SER A 86 10.85 12.40 16.02
N TRP A 87 10.83 12.65 17.33
CA TRP A 87 9.66 12.46 18.18
C TRP A 87 8.59 13.51 17.87
N LYS A 88 8.98 14.79 17.75
CA LYS A 88 8.07 15.86 17.30
C LYS A 88 7.44 15.53 15.95
N THR A 89 8.25 15.04 15.00
CA THR A 89 7.77 14.65 13.67
C THR A 89 6.74 13.51 13.75
N ARG A 90 6.98 12.49 14.58
CA ARG A 90 6.04 11.38 14.79
C ARG A 90 4.75 11.84 15.45
N LEU A 91 4.82 12.71 16.47
CA LEU A 91 3.65 13.30 17.10
C LEU A 91 2.81 14.11 16.10
N TRP A 92 3.46 14.90 15.25
CA TRP A 92 2.75 15.62 14.19
C TRP A 92 2.09 14.67 13.20
N LEU A 93 2.69 13.51 12.89
CA LEU A 93 2.08 12.49 12.03
C LEU A 93 0.86 11.85 12.70
N GLU A 94 0.98 11.45 13.97
CA GLU A 94 -0.12 10.86 14.74
C GLU A 94 -1.32 11.81 14.83
N ARG A 95 -1.05 13.12 14.95
CA ARG A 95 -2.07 14.17 14.95
C ARG A 95 -2.46 14.65 13.54
N SER A 96 -1.97 14.01 12.49
CA SER A 96 -2.26 14.34 11.09
C SER A 96 -2.09 15.83 10.75
N LYS A 97 -1.07 16.50 11.32
CA LYS A 97 -0.85 17.93 11.11
C LYS A 97 -0.63 18.24 9.62
N PRO A 98 -1.07 19.40 9.12
CA PRO A 98 -0.85 19.77 7.72
C PRO A 98 0.63 19.81 7.35
N VAL A 99 0.97 19.47 6.10
CA VAL A 99 2.35 19.49 5.61
C VAL A 99 2.94 20.90 5.72
N ASP A 100 2.16 21.95 5.42
CA ASP A 100 2.61 23.34 5.55
C ASP A 100 2.92 23.75 6.99
N TYR A 101 2.14 23.25 7.95
CA TYR A 101 2.43 23.45 9.37
C TYR A 101 3.78 22.83 9.74
N VAL A 102 4.04 21.59 9.30
CA VAL A 102 5.32 20.92 9.58
C VAL A 102 6.47 21.57 8.83
N LYS A 103 6.26 22.01 7.59
CA LYS A 103 7.23 22.79 6.81
C LYS A 103 7.66 24.06 7.57
N GLU A 104 6.70 24.80 8.13
CA GLU A 104 6.98 25.96 8.97
C GLU A 104 7.75 25.58 10.24
N LYS A 105 7.33 24.53 10.95
CA LYS A 105 8.01 24.07 12.19
C LYS A 105 9.39 23.48 11.95
N LEU A 106 9.71 23.10 10.71
CA LEU A 106 11.03 22.67 10.29
C LEU A 106 11.92 23.82 9.78
N GLY A 107 11.49 25.08 9.95
CA GLY A 107 12.27 26.27 9.57
C GLY A 107 12.20 26.62 8.08
N MET A 108 11.34 25.96 7.30
CA MET A 108 11.26 26.14 5.84
C MET A 108 10.13 27.09 5.42
N LYS A 109 9.69 27.98 6.31
CA LYS A 109 8.64 28.97 6.01
C LYS A 109 9.12 29.88 4.88
N GLY A 110 8.27 30.08 3.87
CA GLY A 110 8.59 30.91 2.71
C GLY A 110 9.59 30.31 1.71
N LEU A 111 10.18 29.14 1.98
CA LEU A 111 11.06 28.47 1.02
C LEU A 111 10.25 27.76 -0.08
N THR A 112 10.67 27.92 -1.34
CA THR A 112 10.06 27.30 -2.52
C THR A 112 11.13 26.87 -3.53
N GLY A 113 10.76 26.01 -4.48
CA GLY A 113 11.65 25.59 -5.58
C GLY A 113 12.96 24.97 -5.09
N ALA A 114 14.07 25.31 -5.75
CA ALA A 114 15.40 24.80 -5.41
C ALA A 114 15.81 25.09 -3.96
N ARG A 115 15.53 26.30 -3.45
CA ARG A 115 15.85 26.69 -2.06
C ARG A 115 15.16 25.81 -1.01
N LEU A 116 13.96 25.32 -1.32
CA LEU A 116 13.28 24.36 -0.44
C LEU A 116 13.97 22.99 -0.49
N MET A 117 14.39 22.54 -1.68
CA MET A 117 14.99 21.22 -1.88
C MET A 117 16.39 21.10 -1.26
N GLU A 118 17.14 22.20 -1.21
CA GLU A 118 18.50 22.27 -0.64
C GLU A 118 18.52 22.35 0.89
N HIS A 119 17.38 22.61 1.53
CA HIS A 119 17.31 22.76 2.97
C HIS A 119 17.57 21.41 3.70
N GLU A 120 18.34 21.42 4.78
CA GLU A 120 18.74 20.20 5.53
C GLU A 120 17.54 19.36 6.01
N ASN A 121 16.42 20.00 6.33
CA ASN A 121 15.19 19.36 6.79
C ASN A 121 14.23 18.94 5.64
N TYR A 122 14.57 19.20 4.38
CA TYR A 122 13.74 18.84 3.24
C TYR A 122 13.46 17.33 3.14
N PRO A 123 14.45 16.42 3.28
CA PRO A 123 14.19 14.98 3.26
C PRO A 123 13.20 14.54 4.35
N ARG A 124 13.22 15.19 5.52
CA ARG A 124 12.28 14.93 6.61
C ARG A 124 10.86 15.38 6.27
N LEU A 125 10.70 16.52 5.59
CA LEU A 125 9.40 16.99 5.11
C LEU A 125 8.83 16.08 4.02
N VAL A 126 9.67 15.60 3.09
CA VAL A 126 9.28 14.62 2.06
C VAL A 126 8.77 13.34 2.72
N TRP A 127 9.56 12.75 3.62
CA TRP A 127 9.16 11.56 4.38
C TRP A 127 7.86 11.78 5.16
N TYR A 128 7.71 12.94 5.81
CA TYR A 128 6.51 13.29 6.56
C TYR A 128 5.28 13.35 5.65
N ALA A 129 5.36 14.07 4.53
CA ALA A 129 4.26 14.21 3.58
C ALA A 129 3.85 12.85 2.99
N ASP A 130 4.84 12.03 2.61
CA ASP A 130 4.61 10.69 2.07
C ASP A 130 3.96 9.74 3.08
N THR A 131 4.41 9.80 4.34
CA THR A 131 3.87 8.96 5.41
C THR A 131 2.46 9.38 5.79
N LEU A 132 2.22 10.69 5.90
CA LEU A 132 0.89 11.25 6.18
C LEU A 132 -0.12 10.90 5.09
N GLU A 133 0.29 10.99 3.81
CA GLU A 133 -0.54 10.54 2.70
C GLU A 133 -0.83 9.04 2.81
N GLY A 134 0.19 8.22 3.09
CA GLY A 134 0.04 6.78 3.31
C GLY A 134 -0.98 6.44 4.42
N TYR A 135 -0.96 7.14 5.55
CA TYR A 135 -1.92 6.94 6.64
C TYR A 135 -3.35 7.29 6.23
N ARG A 136 -3.53 8.38 5.47
CA ARG A 136 -4.84 8.78 4.94
C ARG A 136 -5.38 7.74 3.96
N ILE A 137 -4.53 7.27 3.04
CA ILE A 137 -4.88 6.19 2.10
C ILE A 137 -5.32 4.94 2.87
N TRP A 138 -4.50 4.44 3.81
CA TRP A 138 -4.82 3.24 4.57
C TRP A 138 -6.09 3.35 5.42
N LYS A 139 -6.36 4.54 5.99
CA LYS A 139 -7.60 4.79 6.74
C LYS A 139 -8.84 4.65 5.85
N LEU A 140 -8.77 5.12 4.61
CA LEU A 140 -9.89 5.06 3.66
C LEU A 140 -10.02 3.66 3.04
N VAL A 141 -8.91 3.04 2.65
CA VAL A 141 -8.89 1.69 2.09
C VAL A 141 -9.51 0.67 3.05
N ARG A 142 -9.20 0.74 4.36
CA ARG A 142 -9.81 -0.15 5.38
C ARG A 142 -11.30 0.11 5.64
N ARG A 143 -11.82 1.23 5.15
CA ARG A 143 -13.24 1.58 5.22
C ARG A 143 -13.93 1.32 3.88
N ASP A 144 -13.30 0.53 3.00
CA ASP A 144 -13.81 0.12 1.70
C ASP A 144 -14.18 1.30 0.76
N TYR A 145 -13.54 2.46 0.91
CA TYR A 145 -13.70 3.55 -0.05
C TYR A 145 -13.09 3.16 -1.40
N THR A 146 -13.88 3.26 -2.47
CA THR A 146 -13.51 2.79 -3.81
C THR A 146 -12.38 3.61 -4.43
N THR A 147 -11.73 3.06 -5.46
CA THR A 147 -10.75 3.82 -6.24
C THR A 147 -11.39 5.02 -6.93
N THR A 148 -12.65 4.91 -7.33
CA THR A 148 -13.43 5.98 -7.97
C THR A 148 -13.65 7.14 -7.02
N TYR A 149 -13.97 6.88 -5.74
CA TYR A 149 -14.02 7.93 -4.73
C TYR A 149 -12.71 8.74 -4.66
N TRP A 150 -11.56 8.07 -4.71
CA TRP A 150 -10.27 8.78 -4.66
C TRP A 150 -9.94 9.47 -5.98
N TRP A 151 -10.36 8.90 -7.12
CA TRP A 151 -10.27 9.53 -8.43
C TRP A 151 -10.99 10.89 -8.44
N ASP A 152 -12.24 10.91 -8.00
CA ASP A 152 -13.09 12.10 -7.92
C ASP A 152 -12.55 13.10 -6.89
N ARG A 153 -12.14 12.61 -5.71
CA ARG A 153 -11.54 13.45 -4.66
C ARG A 153 -10.27 14.18 -5.12
N LYS A 154 -9.55 13.61 -6.09
CA LYS A 154 -8.34 14.23 -6.68
C LYS A 154 -8.65 15.08 -7.91
N GLY A 155 -9.93 15.23 -8.27
CA GLY A 155 -10.40 16.01 -9.41
C GLY A 155 -9.98 15.42 -10.75
N LEU A 156 -9.66 14.11 -10.82
CA LEU A 156 -9.20 13.48 -12.05
C LEU A 156 -10.34 13.33 -13.06
N ASP A 157 -11.58 13.23 -12.59
CA ASP A 157 -12.82 13.25 -13.39
C ASP A 157 -12.97 14.55 -14.17
N GLN A 158 -12.59 15.69 -13.59
CA GLN A 158 -12.62 17.00 -14.25
C GLN A 158 -11.48 17.19 -15.25
N MET A 159 -10.40 16.39 -15.17
CA MET A 159 -9.22 16.51 -16.02
C MET A 159 -9.29 15.65 -17.29
N VAL A 160 -10.25 14.73 -17.38
CA VAL A 160 -10.43 13.84 -18.53
C VAL A 160 -11.86 13.90 -19.04
N SER A 161 -12.04 13.63 -20.33
CA SER A 161 -13.38 13.39 -20.88
C SER A 161 -13.59 11.89 -21.02
N ALA A 162 -14.57 11.35 -20.31
CA ALA A 162 -14.96 9.95 -20.40
C ALA A 162 -16.32 9.78 -21.09
N LYS A 163 -16.37 8.84 -22.03
CA LYS A 163 -17.61 8.34 -22.66
C LYS A 163 -17.70 6.83 -22.42
N LYS A 164 -18.91 6.26 -22.50
CA LYS A 164 -19.13 4.84 -22.20
C LYS A 164 -18.39 3.91 -23.17
N ASP A 165 -18.42 4.23 -24.46
CA ASP A 165 -17.94 3.34 -25.54
C ASP A 165 -16.63 3.82 -26.17
N MET A 166 -15.69 4.31 -25.35
CA MET A 166 -14.38 4.75 -25.84
C MET A 166 -13.55 3.57 -26.32
N THR A 167 -12.83 3.78 -27.41
CA THR A 167 -11.75 2.91 -27.87
C THR A 167 -10.53 3.01 -26.95
N ASN A 168 -9.66 1.99 -26.96
CA ASN A 168 -8.41 2.02 -26.20
C ASN A 168 -7.55 3.25 -26.54
N ASP A 169 -7.49 3.66 -27.80
CA ASP A 169 -6.69 4.82 -28.24
C ASP A 169 -7.21 6.13 -27.66
N GLU A 170 -8.54 6.33 -27.66
CA GLU A 170 -9.15 7.50 -27.02
C GLU A 170 -8.91 7.49 -25.51
N ILE A 171 -8.99 6.32 -24.87
CA ILE A 171 -8.72 6.18 -23.44
C ILE A 171 -7.25 6.55 -23.14
N PHE A 172 -6.29 6.04 -23.92
CA PHE A 172 -4.88 6.37 -23.75
C PHE A 172 -4.60 7.86 -23.97
N ALA A 173 -5.25 8.49 -24.94
CA ALA A 173 -5.15 9.93 -25.15
C ALA A 173 -5.59 10.73 -23.91
N GLN A 174 -6.65 10.31 -23.22
CA GLN A 174 -7.06 10.96 -21.96
C GLN A 174 -6.09 10.67 -20.82
N LEU A 175 -5.65 9.41 -20.66
CA LEU A 175 -4.69 9.05 -19.61
C LEU A 175 -3.37 9.80 -19.74
N ASN A 176 -2.87 9.98 -20.97
CA ASN A 176 -1.61 10.69 -21.22
C ASN A 176 -1.66 12.16 -20.76
N LYS A 177 -2.83 12.81 -20.73
CA LYS A 177 -2.99 14.17 -20.19
C LYS A 177 -2.72 14.25 -18.69
N ILE A 178 -3.12 13.21 -17.95
CA ILE A 178 -3.09 13.22 -16.49
C ILE A 178 -1.94 12.41 -15.89
N LYS A 179 -1.31 11.49 -16.63
CA LYS A 179 -0.36 10.49 -16.11
C LYS A 179 0.84 11.11 -15.36
N ALA A 180 1.30 12.28 -15.80
CA ALA A 180 2.41 13.00 -15.18
C ALA A 180 2.01 13.83 -13.95
N THR A 181 0.71 14.06 -13.72
CA THR A 181 0.21 14.96 -12.68
C THR A 181 0.41 14.39 -11.27
N PRO A 182 0.58 15.24 -10.24
CA PRO A 182 0.60 14.80 -8.84
C PRO A 182 -0.70 14.07 -8.43
N ALA A 183 -1.85 14.51 -8.97
CA ALA A 183 -3.15 13.89 -8.72
C ALA A 183 -3.17 12.42 -9.15
N PHE A 184 -2.71 12.12 -10.38
CA PHE A 184 -2.65 10.74 -10.87
C PHE A 184 -1.62 9.89 -10.12
N LYS A 185 -0.47 10.46 -9.73
CA LYS A 185 0.50 9.76 -8.88
C LYS A 185 -0.10 9.37 -7.53
N SER A 186 -0.87 10.27 -6.90
CA SER A 186 -1.61 9.99 -5.68
C SER A 186 -2.69 8.92 -5.89
N TYR A 187 -3.41 8.97 -7.01
CA TYR A 187 -4.38 7.93 -7.38
C TYR A 187 -3.72 6.56 -7.54
N LYS A 188 -2.59 6.48 -8.26
CA LYS A 188 -1.85 5.23 -8.41
C LYS A 188 -1.44 4.64 -7.06
N ARG A 189 -0.95 5.45 -6.12
CA ARG A 189 -0.65 5.01 -4.74
C ARG A 189 -1.89 4.43 -4.05
N TYR A 190 -3.03 5.10 -4.19
CA TYR A 190 -4.30 4.65 -3.60
C TYR A 190 -4.77 3.32 -4.21
N ALA A 191 -4.80 3.22 -5.54
CA ALA A 191 -5.24 2.01 -6.24
C ALA A 191 -4.38 0.80 -5.87
N ILE A 192 -3.06 0.96 -5.78
CA ILE A 192 -2.15 -0.10 -5.34
C ILE A 192 -2.49 -0.56 -3.92
N ALA A 193 -2.67 0.39 -2.98
CA ALA A 193 -2.99 0.07 -1.59
C ALA A 193 -4.37 -0.58 -1.45
N PHE A 194 -5.36 -0.13 -2.22
CA PHE A 194 -6.68 -0.73 -2.30
C PHE A 194 -6.60 -2.18 -2.77
N ASP A 195 -5.96 -2.43 -3.91
CA ASP A 195 -5.82 -3.79 -4.46
C ASP A 195 -5.04 -4.71 -3.50
N ASP A 196 -3.98 -4.23 -2.87
CA ASP A 196 -3.21 -5.00 -1.87
C ASP A 196 -4.08 -5.35 -0.65
N HIS A 197 -4.92 -4.43 -0.19
CA HIS A 197 -5.84 -4.70 0.91
C HIS A 197 -6.88 -5.77 0.54
N ILE A 198 -7.48 -5.65 -0.64
CA ILE A 198 -8.45 -6.62 -1.16
C ILE A 198 -7.83 -8.02 -1.28
N ILE A 199 -6.63 -8.13 -1.86
CA ILE A 199 -5.95 -9.43 -2.01
C ILE A 199 -5.64 -10.03 -0.64
N ASN A 200 -5.21 -9.22 0.33
CA ASN A 200 -5.00 -9.70 1.70
C ASN A 200 -6.29 -10.22 2.34
N MET A 201 -7.44 -9.63 1.99
CA MET A 201 -8.75 -10.10 2.47
C MET A 201 -9.14 -11.45 1.86
N PHE A 202 -8.72 -11.76 0.62
CA PHE A 202 -8.96 -13.09 0.02
C PHE A 202 -8.35 -14.25 0.80
N GLY A 203 -7.24 -14.00 1.51
CA GLY A 203 -6.62 -14.99 2.40
C GLY A 203 -7.37 -15.18 3.72
N SER A 204 -8.36 -14.33 4.03
CA SER A 204 -9.19 -14.44 5.22
C SER A 204 -10.51 -15.14 4.89
N SER A 205 -10.83 -16.23 5.59
CA SER A 205 -12.03 -17.04 5.34
C SER A 205 -13.36 -16.33 5.62
N TYR A 206 -13.33 -15.09 6.13
CA TYR A 206 -14.49 -14.39 6.66
C TYR A 206 -14.99 -13.24 5.78
N TYR A 207 -14.18 -12.70 4.86
CA TYR A 207 -14.57 -11.54 4.07
C TYR A 207 -13.90 -11.53 2.70
N ARG A 208 -14.64 -11.97 1.67
CA ARG A 208 -14.26 -11.81 0.26
C ARG A 208 -15.11 -10.69 -0.34
N PRO A 209 -14.53 -9.52 -0.65
CA PRO A 209 -15.26 -8.45 -1.32
C PRO A 209 -15.86 -8.94 -2.63
N THR A 210 -17.07 -8.47 -2.96
CA THR A 210 -17.76 -8.81 -4.23
C THR A 210 -17.74 -7.66 -5.23
N ARG A 211 -17.37 -6.44 -4.79
CA ARG A 211 -17.27 -5.23 -5.60
C ARG A 211 -15.83 -4.73 -5.60
N PHE A 212 -15.15 -4.86 -6.73
CA PHE A 212 -13.74 -4.49 -6.87
C PHE A 212 -13.53 -3.22 -7.67
N ILE A 213 -14.35 -3.02 -8.70
CA ILE A 213 -14.43 -1.80 -9.50
C ILE A 213 -15.77 -1.17 -9.18
N ASP A 214 -15.78 0.14 -8.98
CA ASP A 214 -17.01 0.89 -8.79
C ASP A 214 -17.88 0.81 -10.06
N GLU A 215 -19.20 0.68 -9.91
CA GLU A 215 -20.13 0.73 -11.03
C GLU A 215 -20.01 2.04 -11.81
N ASN A 216 -19.67 3.13 -11.11
CA ASN A 216 -19.47 4.45 -11.68
C ASN A 216 -18.06 4.66 -12.29
N ALA A 217 -17.16 3.68 -12.17
CA ALA A 217 -15.82 3.80 -12.71
C ALA A 217 -15.85 3.95 -14.24
N THR A 218 -15.30 5.06 -14.72
CA THR A 218 -15.25 5.38 -16.15
C THR A 218 -14.29 4.44 -16.90
N PRO A 219 -14.41 4.29 -18.23
CA PRO A 219 -13.43 3.52 -19.00
C PRO A 219 -12.00 4.02 -18.85
N VAL A 220 -11.82 5.34 -18.67
CA VAL A 220 -10.52 5.96 -18.40
C VAL A 220 -9.95 5.48 -17.07
N GLU A 221 -10.74 5.49 -15.99
CA GLU A 221 -10.30 4.96 -14.69
C GLU A 221 -10.00 3.45 -14.76
N LYS A 222 -10.89 2.67 -15.38
CA LYS A 222 -10.72 1.22 -15.53
C LYS A 222 -9.41 0.88 -16.26
N MET A 223 -9.09 1.60 -17.33
CA MET A 223 -7.81 1.42 -18.02
C MET A 223 -6.63 1.91 -17.19
N ALA A 224 -6.77 2.98 -16.40
CA ALA A 224 -5.72 3.41 -15.46
C ALA A 224 -5.39 2.29 -14.46
N ARG A 225 -6.40 1.67 -13.86
CA ARG A 225 -6.22 0.50 -12.98
C ARG A 225 -5.56 -0.66 -13.71
N THR A 226 -5.99 -0.90 -14.95
CA THR A 226 -5.43 -1.96 -15.79
C THR A 226 -3.93 -1.75 -16.04
N GLN A 227 -3.51 -0.54 -16.40
CA GLN A 227 -2.08 -0.19 -16.53
C GLN A 227 -1.34 -0.39 -15.21
N ILE A 228 -1.94 -0.02 -14.08
CA ILE A 228 -1.34 -0.22 -12.75
C ILE A 228 -1.17 -1.71 -12.46
N TRP A 229 -2.13 -2.57 -12.82
CA TRP A 229 -2.02 -4.01 -12.65
C TRP A 229 -0.91 -4.62 -13.49
N VAL A 230 -0.75 -4.16 -14.74
CA VAL A 230 0.38 -4.53 -15.60
C VAL A 230 1.70 -4.13 -14.95
N GLU A 231 1.83 -2.86 -14.53
CA GLU A 231 3.05 -2.33 -13.89
C GLU A 231 3.38 -3.01 -12.57
N LYS A 232 2.38 -3.47 -11.82
CA LYS A 232 2.53 -4.23 -10.58
C LYS A 232 2.63 -5.73 -10.80
N GLU A 233 2.55 -6.18 -12.05
CA GLU A 233 2.56 -7.58 -12.46
C GLU A 233 1.59 -8.42 -11.65
N ARG A 234 0.36 -7.91 -11.48
CA ARG A 234 -0.67 -8.62 -10.74
C ARG A 234 -0.97 -9.96 -11.42
N PRO A 235 -1.11 -11.05 -10.66
CA PRO A 235 -1.53 -12.34 -11.22
C PRO A 235 -2.81 -12.22 -12.06
N PRO A 236 -2.88 -12.85 -13.25
CA PRO A 236 -4.05 -12.82 -14.11
C PRO A 236 -5.35 -13.23 -13.44
N GLU A 237 -5.29 -14.15 -12.46
CA GLU A 237 -6.44 -14.65 -11.71
C GLU A 237 -7.10 -13.53 -10.89
N TYR A 238 -6.30 -12.71 -10.21
CA TYR A 238 -6.82 -11.56 -9.46
C TYR A 238 -7.38 -10.50 -10.39
N VAL A 239 -6.75 -10.25 -11.54
CA VAL A 239 -7.27 -9.28 -12.51
C VAL A 239 -8.58 -9.74 -13.13
N LYS A 240 -8.74 -11.03 -13.44
CA LYS A 240 -10.04 -11.60 -13.84
C LYS A 240 -11.09 -11.32 -12.76
N GLU A 241 -10.76 -11.60 -11.50
CA GLU A 241 -11.68 -11.39 -10.39
C GLU A 241 -12.07 -9.92 -10.23
N PHE A 242 -11.10 -8.99 -10.27
CA PHE A 242 -11.36 -7.55 -10.16
C PHE A 242 -12.25 -7.01 -11.27
N LEU A 243 -12.15 -7.59 -12.47
CA LEU A 243 -13.00 -7.25 -13.62
C LEU A 243 -14.35 -7.97 -13.62
N GLY A 244 -14.65 -8.81 -12.60
CA GLY A 244 -15.88 -9.59 -12.53
C GLY A 244 -15.92 -10.77 -13.51
N LEU A 245 -14.77 -11.22 -14.00
CA LEU A 245 -14.62 -12.24 -15.04
C LEU A 245 -14.20 -13.62 -14.49
N LEU A 246 -14.38 -13.87 -13.19
CA LEU A 246 -13.89 -15.11 -12.56
C LEU A 246 -14.49 -16.38 -13.19
N ARG A 247 -15.76 -16.34 -13.60
CA ARG A 247 -16.48 -17.45 -14.25
C ARG A 247 -16.56 -17.30 -15.77
N ALA A 248 -15.91 -16.28 -16.33
CA ALA A 248 -16.02 -15.97 -17.74
C ALA A 248 -15.29 -17.00 -18.61
N ASP A 249 -15.92 -17.42 -19.70
CA ASP A 249 -15.29 -18.32 -20.67
C ASP A 249 -14.30 -17.58 -21.60
N ALA A 250 -13.60 -18.34 -22.46
CA ALA A 250 -12.61 -17.76 -23.38
C ALA A 250 -13.20 -16.72 -24.36
N THR A 251 -14.48 -16.83 -24.71
CA THR A 251 -15.18 -15.90 -25.60
C THR A 251 -15.51 -14.61 -24.85
N GLU A 252 -16.00 -14.71 -23.63
CA GLU A 252 -16.33 -13.57 -22.76
C GLU A 252 -15.07 -12.77 -22.37
N LEU A 253 -13.97 -13.46 -22.06
CA LEU A 253 -12.69 -12.81 -21.76
C LEU A 253 -12.19 -11.95 -22.92
N LYS A 254 -12.41 -12.39 -24.18
CA LYS A 254 -12.01 -11.64 -25.38
C LYS A 254 -12.87 -10.40 -25.64
N LYS A 255 -14.08 -10.33 -25.07
CA LYS A 255 -14.97 -9.15 -25.20
C LYS A 255 -14.58 -8.03 -24.23
N ASN A 256 -13.91 -8.35 -23.13
CA ASN A 256 -13.50 -7.34 -22.17
C ASN A 256 -12.19 -6.67 -22.61
N GLN A 257 -12.30 -5.45 -23.15
CA GLN A 257 -11.14 -4.69 -23.67
C GLN A 257 -10.02 -4.49 -22.64
N PHE A 258 -10.35 -4.33 -21.36
CA PHE A 258 -9.37 -4.13 -20.29
C PHE A 258 -8.59 -5.42 -19.99
N TYR A 259 -9.29 -6.55 -19.93
CA TYR A 259 -8.64 -7.84 -19.74
C TYR A 259 -7.75 -8.23 -20.93
N VAL A 260 -8.22 -7.99 -22.16
CA VAL A 260 -7.45 -8.22 -23.38
C VAL A 260 -6.16 -7.41 -23.38
N TYR A 261 -6.25 -6.10 -23.07
CA TYR A 261 -5.07 -5.25 -22.94
C TYR A 261 -4.13 -5.75 -21.84
N PHE A 262 -4.67 -6.06 -20.65
CA PHE A 262 -3.88 -6.57 -19.53
C PHE A 262 -3.06 -7.79 -19.91
N ILE A 263 -3.67 -8.82 -20.49
CA ILE A 263 -2.98 -10.06 -20.84
C ILE A 263 -1.92 -9.83 -21.91
N ALA A 264 -2.21 -8.99 -22.91
CA ALA A 264 -1.25 -8.67 -23.95
C ALA A 264 0.02 -8.03 -23.37
N GLU A 265 -0.12 -7.02 -22.51
CA GLU A 265 1.04 -6.33 -21.90
C GLU A 265 1.73 -7.17 -20.82
N TYR A 266 0.96 -7.88 -19.98
CA TYR A 266 1.51 -8.77 -18.97
C TYR A 266 2.38 -9.86 -19.61
N THR A 267 1.91 -10.48 -20.69
CA THR A 267 2.65 -11.52 -21.42
C THR A 267 3.96 -11.00 -21.98
N LYS A 268 3.95 -9.81 -22.62
CA LYS A 268 5.18 -9.16 -23.11
C LYS A 268 6.20 -8.97 -22.00
N ILE A 269 5.77 -8.54 -20.81
CA ILE A 269 6.67 -8.36 -19.65
C ILE A 269 7.25 -9.70 -19.20
N GLN A 270 6.44 -10.76 -19.11
CA GLN A 270 6.92 -12.08 -18.69
C GLN A 270 7.89 -12.70 -19.70
N GLU A 271 7.63 -12.55 -21.00
CA GLU A 271 8.52 -13.01 -22.07
C GLU A 271 9.86 -12.27 -22.02
N ALA A 272 9.85 -10.95 -21.88
CA ALA A 272 11.06 -10.15 -21.76
C ALA A 272 11.90 -10.56 -20.54
N LYS A 273 11.25 -10.86 -19.40
CA LYS A 273 11.94 -11.36 -18.20
C LYS A 273 12.53 -12.75 -18.38
N ALA A 274 11.79 -13.65 -19.02
CA ALA A 274 12.26 -14.99 -19.32
C ALA A 274 13.50 -14.95 -20.24
N LEU A 275 13.47 -14.08 -21.25
CA LEU A 275 14.60 -13.83 -22.15
C LEU A 275 15.80 -13.23 -21.40
N ALA A 276 15.60 -12.20 -20.58
CA ALA A 276 16.68 -11.61 -19.80
C ALA A 276 17.35 -12.63 -18.85
N LYS A 277 16.54 -13.48 -18.20
CA LYS A 277 17.03 -14.55 -17.32
C LYS A 277 17.83 -15.61 -18.09
N SER A 278 17.40 -15.99 -19.30
CA SER A 278 18.11 -16.97 -20.12
C SER A 278 19.45 -16.43 -20.62
N ILE A 279 19.51 -15.16 -21.04
CA ILE A 279 20.74 -14.46 -21.43
C ILE A 279 21.73 -14.43 -20.25
N LEU A 280 21.29 -14.02 -19.06
CA LEU A 280 22.16 -13.94 -17.88
C LEU A 280 22.71 -15.32 -17.48
N LYS A 281 21.90 -16.37 -17.56
CA LYS A 281 22.35 -17.76 -17.33
C LYS A 281 23.38 -18.21 -18.37
N ALA A 282 23.19 -17.87 -19.65
CA ALA A 282 24.12 -18.18 -20.71
C ALA A 282 25.47 -17.45 -20.52
N GLN A 283 25.45 -16.17 -20.18
CA GLN A 283 26.64 -15.38 -19.87
C GLN A 283 27.42 -15.94 -18.67
N ALA A 284 26.72 -16.32 -17.59
CA ALA A 284 27.34 -16.95 -16.44
C ALA A 284 28.02 -18.29 -16.79
N LYS A 285 27.36 -19.12 -17.60
CA LYS A 285 27.92 -20.38 -18.09
C LYS A 285 29.16 -20.16 -18.96
N ALA A 286 29.11 -19.22 -19.90
CA ALA A 286 30.23 -18.87 -20.76
C ALA A 286 31.44 -18.37 -19.95
N LYS A 287 31.22 -17.51 -18.95
CA LYS A 287 32.27 -17.02 -18.05
C LYS A 287 32.91 -18.14 -17.23
N ALA A 288 32.10 -19.08 -16.72
CA ALA A 288 32.60 -20.24 -16.00
C ALA A 288 33.45 -21.16 -16.89
N GLN A 289 33.01 -21.39 -18.14
CA GLN A 289 33.75 -22.18 -19.12
C GLN A 289 35.08 -21.51 -19.49
N ALA A 290 35.09 -20.21 -19.77
CA ALA A 290 36.32 -19.46 -20.06
C ALA A 290 37.31 -19.52 -18.88
N LYS A 291 36.84 -19.38 -17.64
CA LYS A 291 37.69 -19.51 -16.44
C LYS A 291 38.26 -20.93 -16.29
N ALA A 292 37.46 -21.96 -16.55
CA ALA A 292 37.90 -23.35 -16.50
C ALA A 292 38.96 -23.65 -17.58
N GLN A 293 38.74 -23.15 -18.80
CA GLN A 293 39.69 -23.27 -19.91
C GLN A 293 41.01 -22.56 -19.60
N ALA A 294 40.97 -21.32 -19.10
CA ALA A 294 42.17 -20.58 -18.69
C ALA A 294 42.96 -21.31 -17.59
N LYS A 295 42.27 -21.87 -16.58
CA LYS A 295 42.92 -22.67 -15.52
C LYS A 295 43.54 -23.96 -16.07
N ALA A 296 42.87 -24.64 -17.00
CA ALA A 296 43.40 -25.84 -17.64
C ALA A 296 44.65 -25.52 -18.48
N GLN A 297 44.62 -24.43 -19.26
CA GLN A 297 45.76 -23.95 -20.04
C GLN A 297 46.95 -23.58 -19.16
N ALA A 298 46.73 -22.81 -18.09
CA ALA A 298 47.79 -22.46 -17.15
C ALA A 298 48.44 -23.70 -16.48
N LYS A 299 47.63 -24.70 -16.11
CA LYS A 299 48.13 -25.96 -15.56
C LYS A 299 48.94 -26.76 -16.58
N ALA A 300 48.53 -26.77 -17.85
CA ALA A 300 49.26 -27.43 -18.93
C ALA A 300 50.62 -26.76 -19.17
N GLN A 301 50.65 -25.42 -19.23
CA GLN A 301 51.88 -24.64 -19.40
C GLN A 301 52.87 -24.81 -18.23
N ALA A 302 52.38 -24.82 -16.99
CA ALA A 302 53.24 -25.07 -15.83
C ALA A 302 53.86 -26.48 -15.86
N LYS A 303 53.11 -27.50 -16.31
CA LYS A 303 53.62 -28.87 -16.46
C LYS A 303 54.68 -28.98 -17.56
N SER A 304 54.50 -28.29 -18.70
CA SER A 304 55.50 -28.31 -19.77
C SER A 304 56.79 -27.60 -19.37
N GLN A 305 56.71 -26.49 -18.64
CA GLN A 305 57.88 -25.78 -18.12
C GLN A 305 58.64 -26.58 -17.05
N ALA A 306 57.94 -27.31 -16.17
CA ALA A 306 58.57 -28.16 -15.16
C ALA A 306 59.34 -29.35 -15.77
N LYS A 307 58.89 -29.89 -16.91
CA LYS A 307 59.60 -30.94 -17.65
C LYS A 307 60.82 -30.45 -18.42
N ALA A 308 60.92 -29.15 -18.69
CA ALA A 308 61.99 -28.54 -19.48
C ALA A 308 63.18 -28.03 -18.64
N LYS A 309 63.14 -28.10 -17.30
CA LYS A 309 64.31 -27.77 -16.47
C LYS A 309 65.34 -28.90 -16.52
N PRO A 310 66.57 -28.65 -16.99
CA PRO A 310 67.62 -29.68 -17.03
C PRO A 310 68.08 -30.00 -15.61
N LYS A 311 68.40 -31.28 -15.36
CA LYS A 311 69.11 -31.70 -14.14
C LYS A 311 70.53 -31.13 -14.21
N THR A 312 70.80 -30.10 -13.42
CA THR A 312 72.18 -29.66 -13.16
C THR A 312 72.81 -30.66 -12.21
N ASN A 313 73.86 -31.34 -12.69
CA ASN A 313 74.82 -32.10 -11.89
C ASN A 313 75.70 -31.18 -11.05
#